data_AF-A0A1B8PY77-F1
#
_entry.id   AF-A0A1B8PY77-F1
#
_cell.length_a   1.000
_cell.length_b   1.000
_cell.length_c   1.000
_cell.angle_alpha   90.00
_cell.angle_beta   90.00
_cell.angle_gamma   90.00
#
_symmetry.space_group_name_H-M   'P 1'
#
loop_
_entity.id
_entity.type
_entity.pdbx_description
1 polymer ?
#
loop_
_entity_poly.entity_id
_entity_poly.type
_entity_poly.pdbx_seq_one_letter_code
_entity_poly.pdbx_strand_id
1 'polypeptide(L)'
;MVKPRPDGDGNFNLAPNYTASDFEVVNNGHTISFNAKDDKNTLNVNDVDYKLLQFHYHVPSEHTVMNAFYPLEIHFVHQNANGGLAVIGVLVEKGATNINLGKILTDLPTDGKYTGTLSSFNVATIMPTNSPTYAYNGSLTTPPCSEQVQWLLKAKPITADSEQLNTLAKLYNGNNRPVQPQGDRTVHIVE
;
A
#
# COMPACT_ATOMS: atom_id res chain seq x y z
N MET A 1 2.05 1.50 -14.74
CA MET A 1 1.35 0.44 -15.50
C MET A 1 2.09 -0.84 -15.22
N VAL A 2 1.41 -1.85 -14.71
CA VAL A 2 2.03 -3.15 -14.46
C VAL A 2 1.80 -4.04 -15.67
N LYS A 3 2.89 -4.38 -16.37
CA LYS A 3 2.93 -5.33 -17.48
C LYS A 3 3.97 -6.40 -17.14
N PRO A 4 3.55 -7.53 -16.56
CA PRO A 4 4.45 -8.63 -16.23
C PRO A 4 5.08 -9.18 -17.50
N ARG A 5 6.34 -9.62 -17.43
CA ARG A 5 6.95 -10.44 -18.50
C ARG A 5 7.08 -11.89 -18.03
N PRO A 6 6.96 -12.89 -18.93
CA PRO A 6 6.99 -14.31 -18.56
C PRO A 6 8.35 -14.85 -18.10
N ASP A 7 9.42 -14.07 -18.21
CA ASP A 7 10.83 -14.48 -18.09
C ASP A 7 11.53 -13.95 -16.83
N GLY A 8 10.76 -13.57 -15.81
CA GLY A 8 11.23 -12.85 -14.62
C GLY A 8 11.35 -13.68 -13.33
N ASP A 9 11.37 -14.99 -13.42
CA ASP A 9 11.41 -15.95 -12.31
C ASP A 9 12.82 -16.04 -11.70
N GLY A 10 13.21 -15.01 -10.96
CA GLY A 10 14.28 -15.09 -9.98
C GLY A 10 13.77 -15.61 -8.63
N ASN A 11 14.63 -16.25 -7.84
CA ASN A 11 14.33 -16.55 -6.43
C ASN A 11 14.11 -15.21 -5.69
N PHE A 12 12.85 -14.81 -5.55
CA PHE A 12 12.45 -13.61 -4.83
C PHE A 12 11.74 -14.05 -3.55
N ASN A 13 12.35 -13.81 -2.39
CA ASN A 13 11.76 -14.15 -1.10
C ASN A 13 11.01 -12.94 -0.54
N LEU A 14 9.77 -13.15 -0.14
CA LEU A 14 8.90 -12.15 0.46
C LEU A 14 8.25 -12.72 1.73
N ALA A 15 8.68 -12.26 2.89
CA ALA A 15 8.16 -12.73 4.17
C ALA A 15 7.69 -11.55 5.05
N PRO A 16 6.40 -11.17 4.97
CA PRO A 16 5.81 -10.22 5.91
C PRO A 16 5.60 -10.89 7.28
N ASN A 17 5.95 -10.18 8.34
CA ASN A 17 5.62 -10.53 9.72
C ASN A 17 4.83 -9.39 10.35
N TYR A 18 3.51 -9.51 10.35
CA TYR A 18 2.62 -8.48 10.85
C TYR A 18 1.80 -8.96 12.05
N THR A 19 1.81 -8.14 13.09
CA THR A 19 1.11 -8.36 14.34
C THR A 19 0.26 -7.13 14.68
N ALA A 20 -0.55 -7.23 15.74
CA ALA A 20 -1.32 -6.09 16.18
C ALA A 20 -0.41 -5.00 16.76
N SER A 21 -0.54 -3.78 16.24
CA SER A 21 0.17 -2.59 16.72
C SER A 21 -0.77 -1.38 16.79
N ASP A 22 -0.33 -0.38 17.53
CA ASP A 22 -1.00 0.92 17.58
C ASP A 22 -0.45 1.83 16.48
N PHE A 23 -1.33 2.62 15.88
CA PHE A 23 -0.99 3.59 14.86
C PHE A 23 -1.47 4.99 15.27
N GLU A 24 -0.65 6.00 14.99
CA GLU A 24 -1.10 7.38 14.97
C GLU A 24 -1.78 7.66 13.61
N VAL A 25 -3.00 8.19 13.65
CA VAL A 25 -3.76 8.52 12.45
C VAL A 25 -3.63 10.01 12.18
N VAL A 26 -3.09 10.37 11.02
CA VAL A 26 -2.82 11.75 10.64
C VAL A 26 -3.46 12.05 9.30
N ASN A 27 -4.28 13.10 9.25
CA ASN A 27 -4.66 13.74 8.00
C ASN A 27 -3.60 14.80 7.67
N ASN A 28 -2.77 14.54 6.68
CA ASN A 28 -1.60 15.39 6.36
C ASN A 28 -1.85 16.39 5.22
N GLY A 29 -3.10 16.55 4.78
CA GLY A 29 -3.46 17.39 3.64
C GLY A 29 -3.32 16.73 2.26
N HIS A 30 -2.79 15.50 2.19
CA HIS A 30 -2.61 14.73 0.94
C HIS A 30 -3.27 13.34 0.99
N THR A 31 -3.30 12.72 2.16
CA THR A 31 -3.94 11.44 2.44
C THR A 31 -4.19 11.31 3.94
N ILE A 32 -4.87 10.24 4.36
CA ILE A 32 -4.82 9.77 5.75
C ILE A 32 -3.67 8.77 5.86
N SER A 33 -2.68 9.06 6.70
CA SER A 33 -1.59 8.17 7.04
C SER A 33 -1.79 7.57 8.42
N PHE A 34 -1.47 6.28 8.54
CA PHE A 34 -1.48 5.51 9.77
C PHE A 34 -0.02 5.16 10.12
N ASN A 35 0.59 5.95 11.00
CA ASN A 35 2.01 5.85 11.36
C ASN A 35 2.20 4.83 12.48
N ALA A 36 3.07 3.85 12.26
CA ALA A 36 3.34 2.82 13.27
C ALA A 36 3.97 3.43 14.53
N LYS A 37 3.49 3.04 15.70
CA LYS A 37 4.06 3.47 17.00
C LYS A 37 5.12 2.50 17.55
N ASP A 38 5.37 1.39 16.86
CA ASP A 38 6.38 0.41 17.19
C ASP A 38 6.98 -0.25 15.95
N ASP A 39 8.09 -0.97 16.15
CA ASP A 39 8.86 -1.63 15.09
C ASP A 39 8.51 -3.13 14.94
N LYS A 40 7.34 -3.58 15.43
CA LYS A 40 7.00 -5.02 15.45
C LYS A 40 6.64 -5.57 14.08
N ASN A 41 6.17 -4.71 13.19
CA ASN A 41 5.70 -5.08 11.86
C ASN A 41 6.84 -4.97 10.86
N THR A 42 7.25 -6.11 10.30
CA THR A 42 8.41 -6.17 9.41
C THR A 42 8.09 -6.88 8.11
N LEU A 43 8.93 -6.62 7.11
CA LEU A 43 8.91 -7.23 5.81
C LEU A 43 10.34 -7.65 5.47
N ASN A 44 10.58 -8.94 5.30
CA ASN A 44 11.84 -9.42 4.73
C ASN A 44 11.70 -9.53 3.22
N VAL A 45 12.62 -8.89 2.49
CA VAL A 45 12.73 -8.98 1.03
C VAL A 45 14.15 -9.41 0.69
N ASN A 46 14.32 -10.62 0.15
CA ASN A 46 15.63 -11.19 -0.21
C ASN A 46 16.68 -11.02 0.91
N ASP A 47 16.34 -11.47 2.13
CA ASP A 47 17.19 -11.43 3.33
C ASP A 47 17.50 -10.02 3.86
N VAL A 48 16.81 -8.99 3.35
CA VAL A 48 16.87 -7.63 3.89
C VAL A 48 15.60 -7.33 4.66
N ASP A 49 15.74 -6.98 5.93
CA ASP A 49 14.62 -6.60 6.79
C ASP A 49 14.25 -5.12 6.63
N TYR A 50 12.95 -4.88 6.44
CA TYR A 50 12.33 -3.56 6.41
C TYR A 50 11.29 -3.46 7.51
N LYS A 51 11.31 -2.37 8.27
CA LYS A 51 10.30 -2.05 9.29
C LYS A 51 9.16 -1.25 8.67
N LEU A 52 7.91 -1.57 9.01
CA LEU A 52 6.75 -0.78 8.60
C LEU A 52 6.83 0.60 9.27
N LEU A 53 6.84 1.65 8.46
CA LEU A 53 6.79 3.03 8.94
C LEU A 53 5.34 3.52 9.04
N GLN A 54 4.57 3.31 7.98
CA GLN A 54 3.20 3.79 7.86
C GLN A 54 2.45 3.05 6.75
N PHE A 55 1.14 3.18 6.76
CA PHE A 55 0.33 2.96 5.56
C PHE A 55 -0.62 4.12 5.27
N HIS A 56 -0.98 4.29 4.01
CA HIS A 56 -1.89 5.33 3.52
C HIS A 56 -2.62 4.87 2.26
N TYR A 57 -3.55 5.68 1.74
CA TYR A 57 -4.35 5.32 0.57
C TYR A 57 -4.41 6.40 -0.51
N HIS A 58 -4.74 5.95 -1.73
CA HIS A 58 -4.98 6.76 -2.91
C HIS A 58 -6.35 6.46 -3.52
N VAL A 59 -7.04 7.50 -3.99
CA VAL A 59 -8.31 7.41 -4.72
C VAL A 59 -8.21 8.28 -5.98
N PRO A 60 -8.38 7.72 -7.19
CA PRO A 60 -8.34 6.28 -7.50
C PRO A 60 -6.95 5.66 -7.23
N SER A 61 -6.74 4.40 -7.61
CA SER A 61 -5.41 3.78 -7.52
C SER A 61 -4.34 4.57 -8.28
N GLU A 62 -3.07 4.42 -7.90
CA GLU A 62 -1.95 4.96 -8.66
C GLU A 62 -1.47 3.96 -9.73
N HIS A 63 -1.46 2.69 -9.36
CA HIS A 63 -1.21 1.61 -10.30
C HIS A 63 -2.40 1.38 -11.20
N THR A 64 -2.10 1.01 -12.44
CA THR A 64 -3.04 0.40 -13.37
C THR A 64 -2.61 -1.02 -13.67
N VAL A 65 -3.60 -1.91 -13.72
CA VAL A 65 -3.46 -3.28 -14.23
C VAL A 65 -4.24 -3.34 -15.53
N MET A 66 -3.60 -3.77 -16.62
CA MET A 66 -4.20 -3.75 -17.96
C MET A 66 -4.82 -2.38 -18.33
N ASN A 67 -4.17 -1.28 -17.96
CA ASN A 67 -4.57 0.11 -18.21
C ASN A 67 -5.84 0.59 -17.46
N ALA A 68 -6.40 -0.22 -16.55
CA ALA A 68 -7.53 0.18 -15.73
C ALA A 68 -7.04 0.61 -14.34
N PHE A 69 -7.59 1.73 -13.85
CA PHE A 69 -7.48 2.12 -12.45
C PHE A 69 -8.48 1.33 -11.61
N TYR A 70 -8.11 1.06 -10.36
CA TYR A 70 -8.99 0.57 -9.32
C TYR A 70 -9.58 1.76 -8.55
N PRO A 71 -10.75 1.57 -7.91
CA PRO A 71 -11.35 2.60 -7.06
C PRO A 71 -10.43 3.14 -5.97
N LEU A 72 -9.54 2.30 -5.42
CA LEU A 72 -8.62 2.69 -4.36
C LEU A 72 -7.36 1.81 -4.36
N GLU A 73 -6.27 2.35 -3.83
CA GLU A 73 -5.04 1.62 -3.55
C GLU A 73 -4.47 1.99 -2.18
N ILE A 74 -3.96 1.01 -1.44
CA ILE A 74 -3.31 1.18 -0.14
C ILE A 74 -1.82 0.90 -0.30
N HIS A 75 -0.99 1.79 0.23
CA HIS A 75 0.46 1.64 0.29
C HIS A 75 0.93 1.39 1.71
N PHE A 76 1.71 0.34 1.90
CA PHE A 76 2.38 0.01 3.16
C PHE A 76 3.87 0.26 2.97
N VAL A 77 4.37 1.32 3.59
CA VAL A 77 5.73 1.82 3.40
C VAL A 77 6.65 1.28 4.48
N HIS A 78 7.71 0.62 4.05
CA HIS A 78 8.72 0.02 4.93
C HIS A 78 10.10 0.60 4.65
N GLN A 79 10.98 0.57 5.65
CA GLN A 79 12.36 1.03 5.55
C GLN A 79 13.35 0.08 6.23
N ASN A 80 14.47 -0.20 5.57
CA ASN A 80 15.56 -0.99 6.13
C ASN A 80 16.55 -0.12 6.93
N ALA A 81 17.50 -0.74 7.63
CA ALA A 81 18.49 -0.04 8.46
C ALA A 81 19.39 0.95 7.70
N ASN A 82 19.52 0.81 6.38
CA ASN A 82 20.31 1.70 5.52
C ASN A 82 19.46 2.83 4.89
N GLY A 83 18.18 2.93 5.25
CA GLY A 83 17.25 3.93 4.70
C GLY A 83 16.57 3.54 3.39
N GLY A 84 16.88 2.36 2.84
CA GLY A 84 16.23 1.84 1.62
C GLY A 84 14.76 1.51 1.85
N LEU A 85 13.92 1.72 0.85
CA LEU A 85 12.46 1.62 0.97
C LEU A 85 11.89 0.41 0.21
N ALA A 86 10.89 -0.22 0.81
CA ALA A 86 10.03 -1.20 0.18
C ALA A 86 8.56 -0.84 0.41
N VAL A 87 7.74 -0.89 -0.65
CA VAL A 87 6.32 -0.56 -0.59
C VAL A 87 5.49 -1.73 -1.09
N ILE A 88 4.60 -2.22 -0.24
CA ILE A 88 3.53 -3.13 -0.66
C ILE A 88 2.33 -2.30 -1.11
N GLY A 89 1.88 -2.53 -2.34
CA GLY A 89 0.64 -1.96 -2.86
C GLY A 89 -0.49 -2.99 -2.80
N VAL A 90 -1.67 -2.57 -2.32
CA VAL A 90 -2.90 -3.38 -2.32
C VAL A 90 -3.99 -2.62 -3.05
N LEU A 91 -4.48 -3.19 -4.15
CA LEU A 91 -5.60 -2.65 -4.90
C LEU A 91 -6.92 -3.00 -4.21
N VAL A 92 -7.90 -2.10 -4.31
CA VAL A 92 -9.24 -2.29 -3.75
C VAL A 92 -10.28 -2.10 -4.83
N GLU A 93 -11.12 -3.11 -5.02
CA GLU A 93 -12.24 -3.08 -5.96
C GLU A 93 -13.59 -3.05 -5.26
N LYS A 94 -14.62 -2.59 -6.00
CA LYS A 94 -15.98 -2.63 -5.50
C LYS A 94 -16.46 -4.07 -5.37
N GLY A 95 -16.91 -4.46 -4.18
CA GLY A 95 -17.42 -5.79 -3.90
C GLY A 95 -18.12 -5.86 -2.54
N ALA A 96 -17.91 -6.95 -1.81
CA ALA A 96 -18.45 -7.13 -0.47
C ALA A 96 -17.79 -6.17 0.54
N THR A 97 -18.54 -5.80 1.58
CA THR A 97 -18.05 -5.03 2.73
C THR A 97 -16.82 -5.69 3.34
N ASN A 98 -15.77 -4.91 3.52
CA ASN A 98 -14.56 -5.38 4.19
C ASN A 98 -14.52 -4.88 5.63
N ILE A 99 -14.84 -5.77 6.56
CA ILE A 99 -14.97 -5.45 7.99
C ILE A 99 -13.67 -4.86 8.54
N ASN A 100 -12.51 -5.34 8.11
CA ASN A 100 -11.22 -4.83 8.59
C ASN A 100 -10.89 -3.47 8.02
N LEU A 101 -11.23 -3.22 6.75
CA LEU A 101 -11.16 -1.88 6.19
C LEU A 101 -12.10 -0.93 6.95
N GLY A 102 -13.31 -1.37 7.33
CA GLY A 102 -14.24 -0.56 8.13
C GLY A 102 -13.65 -0.07 9.46
N LYS A 103 -12.76 -0.84 10.10
CA LYS A 103 -12.08 -0.43 11.34
C LYS A 103 -11.19 0.79 11.14
N ILE A 104 -10.53 0.91 9.98
CA ILE A 104 -9.68 2.07 9.69
C ILE A 104 -10.48 3.29 9.24
N LEU A 105 -11.78 3.14 8.96
CA LEU A 105 -12.69 4.24 8.61
C LEU A 105 -13.34 4.90 9.83
N THR A 106 -13.11 4.36 11.02
CA THR A 106 -13.69 4.89 12.26
C THR A 106 -12.90 6.10 12.72
N ASP A 107 -13.60 7.19 13.06
CA ASP A 107 -13.02 8.42 13.61
C ASP A 107 -11.90 9.03 12.75
N LEU A 108 -12.04 8.94 11.42
CA LEU A 108 -11.08 9.53 10.50
C LEU A 108 -11.02 11.07 10.64
N PRO A 109 -9.81 11.65 10.73
CA PRO A 109 -9.64 13.09 10.78
C PRO A 109 -10.18 13.75 9.50
N THR A 110 -11.16 14.65 9.64
CA THR A 110 -11.70 15.40 8.50
C THR A 110 -10.91 16.67 8.18
N ASP A 111 -10.31 17.30 9.19
CA ASP A 111 -9.48 18.50 9.03
C ASP A 111 -8.01 18.18 9.34
N GLY A 112 -7.08 18.70 8.54
CA GLY A 112 -5.62 18.47 8.60
C GLY A 112 -4.90 18.96 9.87
N LYS A 113 -5.61 19.01 11.00
CA LYS A 113 -5.12 19.33 12.34
C LYS A 113 -5.45 18.25 13.38
N TYR A 114 -6.22 17.22 13.03
CA TYR A 114 -6.62 16.17 13.97
C TYR A 114 -5.69 14.95 13.85
N THR A 115 -5.18 14.52 15.00
CA THR A 115 -4.43 13.28 15.19
C THR A 115 -5.32 12.28 15.94
N GLY A 116 -5.64 11.16 15.29
CA GLY A 116 -6.35 10.03 15.90
C GLY A 116 -5.41 8.93 16.36
N THR A 117 -5.97 7.85 16.90
CA THR A 117 -5.22 6.61 17.16
C THR A 117 -6.05 5.42 16.71
N LEU A 118 -5.39 4.49 16.02
CA LEU A 118 -5.92 3.18 15.68
C LEU A 118 -5.18 2.15 16.53
N SER A 119 -5.84 1.65 17.57
CA SER A 119 -5.21 0.73 18.52
C SER A 119 -5.34 -0.73 18.10
N SER A 120 -4.31 -1.53 18.41
CA SER A 120 -4.29 -2.98 18.27
C SER A 120 -4.75 -3.49 16.88
N PHE A 121 -4.34 -2.79 15.82
CA PHE A 121 -4.69 -3.16 14.45
C PHE A 121 -3.61 -4.02 13.82
N ASN A 122 -3.99 -5.12 13.17
CA ASN A 122 -3.08 -5.97 12.42
C ASN A 122 -3.25 -5.69 10.92
N VAL A 123 -2.23 -5.12 10.28
CA VAL A 123 -2.24 -4.74 8.85
C VAL A 123 -2.39 -5.94 7.92
N ALA A 124 -2.02 -7.16 8.34
CA ALA A 124 -2.27 -8.37 7.55
C ALA A 124 -3.77 -8.60 7.27
N THR A 125 -4.66 -8.05 8.11
CA THR A 125 -6.10 -8.22 7.97
C THR A 125 -6.72 -7.44 6.79
N ILE A 126 -5.94 -6.52 6.20
CA ILE A 126 -6.28 -5.78 4.97
C ILE A 126 -5.29 -6.09 3.83
N MET A 127 -4.60 -7.23 3.91
CA MET A 127 -3.80 -7.79 2.82
C MET A 127 -4.58 -8.92 2.14
N PRO A 128 -4.45 -9.10 0.81
CA PRO A 128 -5.04 -10.24 0.12
C PRO A 128 -4.29 -11.53 0.48
N THR A 129 -5.04 -12.63 0.65
CA THR A 129 -4.49 -13.96 0.88
C THR A 129 -4.20 -14.67 -0.44
N ASN A 130 -3.13 -15.49 -0.49
CA ASN A 130 -2.74 -16.28 -1.66
C ASN A 130 -2.69 -15.43 -2.95
N SER A 131 -2.06 -14.26 -2.87
CA SER A 131 -1.92 -13.33 -3.98
C SER A 131 -0.49 -13.35 -4.50
N PRO A 132 -0.29 -13.66 -5.79
CA PRO A 132 0.96 -13.33 -6.46
C PRO A 132 1.29 -11.85 -6.28
N THR A 133 2.56 -11.52 -6.38
CA THR A 133 3.08 -10.17 -6.19
C THR A 133 3.87 -9.75 -7.41
N TYR A 134 3.52 -8.60 -7.99
CA TYR A 134 4.31 -7.96 -9.02
C TYR A 134 5.42 -7.16 -8.35
N ALA A 135 6.66 -7.60 -8.52
CA ALA A 135 7.84 -6.98 -7.92
C ALA A 135 8.64 -6.20 -8.96
N TYR A 136 8.99 -4.95 -8.66
CA TYR A 136 9.79 -4.11 -9.56
C TYR A 136 10.49 -2.96 -8.81
N ASN A 137 11.54 -2.39 -9.40
CA ASN A 137 12.20 -1.19 -8.86
C ASN A 137 11.54 0.08 -9.42
N GLY A 138 11.15 0.98 -8.54
CA GLY A 138 10.46 2.23 -8.88
C GLY A 138 10.91 3.40 -8.01
N SER A 139 9.99 4.31 -7.75
CA SER A 139 10.21 5.51 -6.93
C SER A 139 9.09 5.68 -5.92
N LEU A 140 9.25 6.64 -5.01
CA LEU A 140 8.11 7.23 -4.33
C LEU A 140 7.16 7.88 -5.35
N THR A 141 5.86 7.86 -5.05
CA THR A 141 4.84 8.48 -5.88
C THR A 141 4.53 9.92 -5.47
N THR A 142 5.05 10.35 -4.33
CA THR A 142 4.98 11.73 -3.83
C THR A 142 6.38 12.38 -3.84
N PRO A 143 6.47 13.73 -3.94
CA PRO A 143 7.74 14.45 -3.82
C PRO A 143 8.52 14.05 -2.56
N PRO A 144 9.85 13.88 -2.64
CA PRO A 144 10.74 14.23 -3.76
C PRO A 144 10.84 13.17 -4.87
N CYS A 145 9.94 12.18 -4.90
CA CYS A 145 9.94 11.11 -5.91
C CYS A 145 11.24 10.29 -5.92
N SER A 146 11.86 10.08 -4.75
CA SER A 146 13.10 9.31 -4.60
C SER A 146 12.99 7.96 -5.29
N GLU A 147 13.98 7.63 -6.13
CA GLU A 147 14.07 6.37 -6.86
C GLU A 147 14.60 5.24 -5.95
N GLN A 148 14.75 4.04 -6.53
CA GLN A 148 15.26 2.84 -5.86
C GLN A 148 14.36 2.32 -4.73
N VAL A 149 13.04 2.49 -4.92
CA VAL A 149 12.03 1.89 -4.05
C VAL A 149 11.66 0.51 -4.59
N GLN A 150 11.75 -0.51 -3.74
CA GLN A 150 11.28 -1.86 -4.06
C GLN A 150 9.75 -1.89 -3.98
N TRP A 151 9.09 -1.95 -5.14
CA TRP A 151 7.64 -2.08 -5.22
C TRP A 151 7.21 -3.55 -5.23
N LEU A 152 6.12 -3.83 -4.51
CA LEU A 152 5.56 -5.16 -4.29
C LEU A 152 4.03 -5.06 -4.39
N LEU A 153 3.49 -4.98 -5.61
CA LEU A 153 2.05 -4.84 -5.83
C LEU A 153 1.37 -6.19 -5.75
N LYS A 154 0.42 -6.37 -4.83
CA LYS A 154 -0.40 -7.58 -4.77
C LYS A 154 -1.31 -7.66 -6.00
N ALA A 155 -1.24 -8.79 -6.70
CA ALA A 155 -1.98 -9.04 -7.94
C ALA A 155 -3.48 -9.20 -7.73
N LYS A 156 -3.90 -9.74 -6.57
CA LYS A 156 -5.32 -9.85 -6.19
C LYS A 156 -5.75 -8.62 -5.40
N PRO A 157 -6.84 -7.94 -5.80
CA PRO A 157 -7.41 -6.88 -5.01
C PRO A 157 -8.12 -7.44 -3.76
N ILE A 158 -8.29 -6.60 -2.74
CA ILE A 158 -9.32 -6.82 -1.72
C ILE A 158 -10.61 -6.11 -2.14
N THR A 159 -11.75 -6.48 -1.56
CA THR A 159 -13.01 -5.80 -1.84
C THR A 159 -13.32 -4.72 -0.82
N ALA A 160 -14.15 -3.75 -1.21
CA ALA A 160 -14.85 -2.83 -0.32
C ALA A 160 -16.24 -2.52 -0.92
N ASP A 161 -17.24 -2.27 -0.09
CA ASP A 161 -18.56 -1.88 -0.59
C ASP A 161 -18.57 -0.41 -1.06
N SER A 162 -19.72 0.01 -1.62
CA SER A 162 -19.86 1.39 -2.14
C SER A 162 -19.78 2.44 -1.05
N GLU A 163 -20.24 2.15 0.17
CA GLU A 163 -20.24 3.10 1.28
C GLU A 163 -18.82 3.34 1.79
N GLN A 164 -18.04 2.29 1.94
CA GLN A 164 -16.62 2.34 2.32
C GLN A 164 -15.80 3.14 1.29
N LEU A 165 -15.97 2.83 0.00
CA LEU A 165 -15.28 3.55 -1.09
C LEU A 165 -15.68 5.03 -1.13
N ASN A 166 -16.97 5.33 -1.00
CA ASN A 166 -17.47 6.70 -0.99
C ASN A 166 -16.97 7.49 0.24
N THR A 167 -16.82 6.84 1.39
CA THR A 167 -16.30 7.47 2.61
C THR A 167 -14.85 7.92 2.42
N LEU A 168 -14.01 7.06 1.87
CA LEU A 168 -12.60 7.37 1.58
C LEU A 168 -12.48 8.45 0.50
N ALA A 169 -13.29 8.35 -0.57
CA ALA A 169 -13.32 9.31 -1.66
C ALA A 169 -13.81 10.71 -1.24
N LYS A 170 -14.64 10.83 -0.19
CA LYS A 170 -15.05 12.12 0.36
C LYS A 170 -13.92 12.85 1.08
N LEU A 171 -13.00 12.11 1.69
CA LEU A 171 -11.84 12.69 2.38
C LEU A 171 -10.75 13.07 1.38
N TYR A 172 -10.47 12.17 0.43
CA TYR A 172 -9.48 12.41 -0.62
C TYR A 172 -9.92 11.78 -1.94
N ASN A 173 -9.88 12.57 -3.00
CA ASN A 173 -10.10 12.12 -4.37
C ASN A 173 -9.16 12.88 -5.32
N GLY A 174 -8.59 12.19 -6.30
CA GLY A 174 -7.60 12.73 -7.22
C GLY A 174 -6.22 12.90 -6.57
N ASN A 175 -5.91 12.17 -5.50
CA ASN A 175 -4.60 12.17 -4.85
C ASN A 175 -3.65 11.12 -5.45
N ASN A 176 -3.95 10.64 -6.66
CA ASN A 176 -3.14 9.67 -7.40
C ASN A 176 -2.25 10.36 -8.44
N ARG A 177 -0.97 10.05 -8.42
CA ARG A 177 -0.04 10.47 -9.46
C ARG A 177 -0.38 9.77 -10.78
N PRO A 178 -0.29 10.48 -11.93
CA PRO A 178 -0.44 9.85 -13.24
C PRO A 178 0.57 8.71 -13.44
N VAL A 179 0.14 7.68 -14.17
CA VAL A 179 0.99 6.54 -14.51
C VAL A 179 2.26 6.99 -15.25
N GLN A 180 3.42 6.50 -14.81
CA GLN A 180 4.70 6.78 -15.45
C GLN A 180 5.06 5.70 -16.48
N PRO A 181 5.82 6.03 -17.55
CA PRO A 181 6.30 5.06 -18.53
C PRO A 181 7.13 3.95 -17.87
N GLN A 182 6.95 2.69 -18.28
CA GLN A 182 7.72 1.57 -17.74
C GLN A 182 9.22 1.68 -18.07
N GLY A 183 9.56 2.16 -19.28
CA GLY A 183 10.95 2.15 -19.75
C GLY A 183 11.49 0.72 -19.85
N ASP A 184 12.75 0.54 -19.46
CA ASP A 184 13.46 -0.75 -19.54
C ASP A 184 13.25 -1.66 -18.31
N ARG A 185 12.41 -1.24 -17.37
CA ARG A 185 12.17 -1.99 -16.12
C ARG A 185 11.47 -3.32 -16.39
N THR A 186 11.97 -4.37 -15.77
CA THR A 186 11.30 -5.67 -15.68
C THR A 186 10.35 -5.71 -14.49
N VAL A 187 9.18 -6.31 -14.69
CA VAL A 187 8.23 -6.63 -13.63
C VAL A 187 8.27 -8.13 -13.41
N HIS A 188 8.69 -8.55 -12.23
CA HIS A 188 8.77 -9.94 -11.81
C HIS A 188 7.44 -10.38 -11.20
N ILE A 189 7.09 -11.66 -11.38
CA ILE A 189 5.97 -12.28 -10.68
C ILE A 189 6.57 -13.16 -9.59
N VAL A 190 6.11 -12.94 -8.36
CA VAL A 190 6.49 -13.69 -7.16
C VAL A 190 5.24 -14.39 -6.64
N GLU A 191 5.29 -15.70 -6.50
CA GLU A 191 4.16 -16.52 -6.04
C GLU A 191 4.03 -16.55 -4.51
#